data_AF-A1HRH7-F1
#
_entry.id   AF-A1HRH7-F1
#
_cell.length_a   1.000
_cell.length_b   1.000
_cell.length_c   1.000
_cell.angle_alpha   90.00
_cell.angle_beta   90.00
_cell.angle_gamma   90.00
#
_symmetry.space_group_name_H-M   'P 1'
#
loop_
_entity.id
_entity.type
_entity.pdbx_description
1 polymer ?
#
loop_
_entity_poly.entity_id
_entity_poly.type
_entity_poly.pdbx_seq_one_letter_code
_entity_poly.pdbx_strand_id
1 'polypeptide(L)' 'MAALKTIVSVRFTPREKRLLEAYAKLHGKKQSDVLREAAMRLIEDDQDFRLLEEAKRKTERYYTLKEARQELELESETV' A
#
# COMPACT_ATOMS: atom_id res chain seq x y z
N MET A 1 -28.57 4.20 0.81
CA MET A 1 -28.35 2.83 0.33
C MET A 1 -27.77 2.01 1.48
N ALA A 2 -28.42 0.92 1.88
CA ALA A 2 -27.91 0.07 2.97
C ALA A 2 -26.69 -0.71 2.49
N ALA A 3 -25.57 -0.59 3.21
CA ALA A 3 -24.36 -1.36 2.90
C ALA A 3 -24.67 -2.86 3.05
N LEU A 4 -24.49 -3.62 1.97
CA LEU A 4 -24.62 -5.08 1.99
C LEU A 4 -23.51 -5.65 2.88
N LYS A 5 -23.92 -6.28 3.99
CA LYS A 5 -23.00 -6.97 4.89
C LYS A 5 -22.57 -8.29 4.25
N THR A 6 -21.43 -8.29 3.57
CA THR A 6 -20.85 -9.50 2.96
C THR A 6 -20.09 -10.30 4.02
N ILE A 7 -20.43 -11.58 4.15
CA ILE A 7 -19.71 -12.53 5.00
C ILE A 7 -18.79 -13.35 4.09
N VAL A 8 -17.50 -13.39 4.44
CA VAL A 8 -16.49 -14.19 3.74
C VAL A 8 -15.91 -15.18 4.74
N SER A 9 -15.78 -16.44 4.31
CA SER A 9 -15.14 -17.50 5.10
C SER A 9 -13.78 -17.81 4.50
N VAL A 10 -12.73 -17.70 5.31
CA VAL A 10 -11.35 -18.00 4.92
C VAL A 10 -10.83 -19.12 5.83
N ARG A 11 -10.23 -20.13 5.24
CA ARG A 11 -9.65 -21.25 5.99
C ARG A 11 -8.21 -20.94 6.36
N PHE A 12 -7.89 -21.12 7.64
CA PHE A 12 -6.54 -21.00 8.18
C PHE A 12 -6.14 -22.29 8.87
N THR A 13 -4.85 -22.57 8.84
CA THR A 13 -4.24 -23.53 9.76
C THR A 13 -4.31 -23.03 11.21
N PRO A 14 -4.20 -23.92 12.21
CA PRO A 14 -4.17 -23.51 13.61
C PRO A 14 -3.03 -22.54 13.95
N ARG A 15 -1.92 -22.58 13.21
CA ARG A 15 -0.80 -21.65 13.40
C ARG A 15 -1.12 -20.26 12.87
N GLU A 16 -1.62 -20.17 11.64
CA GLU A 16 -1.98 -18.88 11.02
C GLU A 16 -3.08 -18.18 11.82
N LYS A 17 -4.10 -18.92 12.28
CA LYS A 17 -5.16 -18.37 13.10
C LYS A 17 -4.62 -17.73 14.39
N ARG A 18 -3.70 -18.42 15.09
CA ARG A 18 -3.06 -17.88 16.31
C ARG A 18 -2.25 -16.61 16.04
N LEU A 19 -1.54 -16.56 14.91
CA LEU A 19 -0.78 -15.37 14.52
C LEU A 19 -1.70 -14.19 14.20
N LEU A 20 -2.77 -14.43 13.43
CA LEU A 20 -3.77 -13.41 13.10
C LEU A 20 -4.46 -12.87 14.37
N GLU A 21 -4.81 -13.75 15.30
CA GLU A 21 -5.39 -13.38 16.59
C GLU A 21 -4.43 -12.53 17.44
N ALA A 22 -3.18 -12.96 17.56
CA ALA A 22 -2.17 -12.21 18.32
C ALA A 22 -1.91 -10.83 17.70
N TYR A 23 -1.78 -10.75 16.37
CA TYR A 23 -1.60 -9.50 15.65
C TYR A 23 -2.80 -8.55 15.84
N ALA A 24 -4.01 -9.05 15.62
CA ALA A 24 -5.23 -8.28 15.82
C ALA A 24 -5.34 -7.72 17.25
N LYS A 25 -5.04 -8.56 18.25
CA LYS A 25 -5.03 -8.16 19.66
C LYS A 25 -3.97 -7.10 19.98
N LEU A 26 -2.74 -7.28 19.48
CA LEU A 26 -1.64 -6.33 19.68
C LEU A 26 -1.98 -4.93 19.17
N HIS A 27 -2.70 -4.85 18.05
CA HIS A 27 -3.08 -3.60 17.40
C HIS A 27 -4.49 -3.11 17.76
N GLY A 28 -5.19 -3.78 18.69
CA GLY A 28 -6.56 -3.41 19.07
C GLY A 28 -7.59 -3.50 17.93
N LYS A 29 -7.34 -4.36 16.94
CA LYS A 29 -8.19 -4.54 15.73
C LYS A 29 -8.98 -5.84 15.80
N LYS A 30 -10.05 -5.96 15.00
CA LYS A 30 -10.70 -7.26 14.75
C LYS A 30 -9.94 -8.01 13.66
N GLN A 31 -9.99 -9.34 13.69
CA GLN A 31 -9.39 -10.17 12.63
C GLN A 31 -9.90 -9.77 11.24
N SER A 32 -11.19 -9.45 11.10
CA SER A 32 -11.78 -9.03 9.83
C SER A 32 -11.29 -7.67 9.34
N ASP A 33 -10.88 -6.77 10.23
CA ASP A 33 -10.27 -5.49 9.85
C ASP A 33 -8.87 -5.73 9.28
N VAL A 34 -8.08 -6.56 9.95
CA VAL A 34 -6.75 -6.96 9.48
C VAL A 34 -6.81 -7.62 8.10
N LEU A 35 -7.78 -8.53 7.89
CA LEU A 35 -7.96 -9.19 6.60
C LEU A 35 -8.39 -8.23 5.50
N ARG A 36 -9.30 -7.29 5.79
CA ARG A 36 -9.71 -6.26 4.82
C ARG A 36 -8.54 -5.38 4.43
N GLU A 37 -7.79 -4.88 5.40
CA GLU A 37 -6.62 -4.02 5.14
C GLU A 37 -5.54 -4.75 4.35
N ALA A 38 -5.26 -6.01 4.69
CA ALA A 38 -4.28 -6.80 3.96
C ALA A 38 -4.72 -7.06 2.51
N ALA A 39 -6.00 -7.38 2.28
CA ALA A 39 -6.53 -7.57 0.95
C ALA A 39 -6.46 -6.30 0.09
N MET A 40 -6.80 -5.14 0.68
CA MET A 40 -6.72 -3.86 -0.03
C MET A 40 -5.27 -3.50 -0.38
N ARG A 41 -4.34 -3.66 0.57
CA ARG A 41 -2.91 -3.42 0.31
C ARG A 41 -2.36 -4.28 -0.82
N LEU A 42 -2.73 -5.57 -0.88
CA LEU A 42 -2.30 -6.44 -1.99
C LEU A 42 -2.80 -5.97 -3.36
N ILE A 43 -4.00 -5.39 -3.42
CA ILE A 43 -4.55 -4.82 -4.66
C ILE A 43 -3.81 -3.53 -5.02
N GLU A 44 -3.59 -2.66 -4.04
CA GLU A 44 -2.86 -1.40 -4.21
C GLU A 44 -1.42 -1.66 -4.67
N ASP A 45 -0.70 -2.60 -4.05
CA ASP A 45 0.66 -2.97 -4.42
C ASP A 45 0.77 -3.43 -5.90
N ASP A 46 -0.21 -4.20 -6.39
CA ASP A 46 -0.26 -4.62 -7.80
C ASP A 46 -0.52 -3.44 -8.74
N GLN A 47 -1.36 -2.49 -8.34
CA GLN A 47 -1.61 -1.27 -9.10
C GLN A 47 -0.38 -0.37 -9.15
N ASP A 48 0.26 -0.13 -8.00
CA ASP A 48 1.47 0.67 -7.87
C ASP A 48 2.62 0.09 -8.70
N PHE A 49 2.79 -1.23 -8.68
CA PHE A 49 3.78 -1.91 -9.50
C PHE A 49 3.55 -1.67 -11.00
N ARG A 50 2.30 -1.79 -11.47
CA ARG A 50 1.96 -1.54 -12.89
C ARG A 50 2.20 -0.08 -13.28
N LEU A 51 1.81 0.86 -12.44
CA LEU A 51 2.03 2.29 -12.67
C LEU A 51 3.52 2.62 -12.73
N LEU A 52 4.33 2.02 -11.86
CA LEU A 52 5.78 2.17 -11.90
C LEU A 52 6.38 1.67 -13.22
N GLU A 53 5.97 0.49 -13.68
CA GLU A 53 6.45 -0.08 -14.95
C GLU A 53 6.00 0.76 -16.16
N GLU A 54 4.78 1.29 -16.14
CA GLU A 54 4.31 2.22 -17.16
C GLU A 54 5.11 3.53 -17.15
N ALA A 55 5.36 4.09 -15.97
CA ALA A 55 6.17 5.30 -15.80
C ALA A 55 7.58 5.08 -16.36
N LYS A 56 8.25 3.98 -16.01
CA LYS A 56 9.58 3.65 -16.55
C LYS A 56 9.61 3.58 -18.07
N ARG A 57 8.57 3.04 -18.71
CA ARG A 57 8.49 2.98 -20.18
C ARG A 57 8.27 4.34 -20.83
N LYS A 58 7.56 5.24 -20.15
CA LYS A 58 7.27 6.60 -20.63
C LYS A 58 8.35 7.62 -20.25
N THR A 59 9.23 7.29 -19.30
CA THR A 59 10.33 8.18 -18.89
C THR A 59 11.38 8.25 -20.00
N GLU A 60 11.39 9.37 -20.72
CA GLU A 60 12.34 9.62 -21.81
C GLU A 60 13.68 10.17 -21.32
N ARG A 61 13.69 10.79 -20.13
CA ARG A 61 14.87 11.43 -19.56
C ARG A 61 14.94 11.24 -18.05
N TYR A 62 16.16 11.03 -17.54
CA TYR A 62 16.48 11.03 -16.13
C TYR A 62 17.22 12.31 -15.78
N TYR A 63 16.86 12.90 -14.64
CA TYR A 63 17.49 14.10 -14.12
C TYR A 63 18.40 13.75 -12.94
N THR A 64 19.54 14.43 -12.85
CA THR A 64 20.30 14.46 -11.60
C THR A 64 19.55 15.25 -10.54
N LEU A 65 19.87 15.03 -9.26
CA LEU A 65 19.26 15.79 -8.16
C LEU A 65 19.44 17.30 -8.30
N LYS A 66 20.54 17.76 -8.91
CA LYS A 66 20.80 19.18 -9.16
C LYS A 66 19.87 19.71 -10.24
N GLU A 67 19.77 19.03 -11.38
CA GLU A 67 18.87 19.43 -12.48
C GLU A 67 17.41 19.43 -12.03
N ALA A 68 16.98 18.40 -11.30
CA ALA A 68 15.62 18.31 -10.77
C ALA A 68 15.30 19.47 -9.79
N ARG A 69 16.27 19.88 -8.95
CA ARG A 69 16.10 21.02 -8.03
C ARG A 69 15.97 22.35 -8.76
N GLN A 70 16.71 22.52 -9.85
CA GLN A 70 16.64 23.70 -10.69
C GLN A 70 15.30 23.78 -11.43
N GLU A 71 14.83 22.67 -11.98
CA GLU A 71 13.58 22.60 -12.74
C GLU A 71 12.32 22.70 -11.85
N LEU A 72 12.40 22.22 -10.60
CA LEU A 72 11.33 22.35 -9.61
C LEU A 72 11.37 23.68 -8.84
N GLU A 73 12.26 24.62 -9.23
CA GLU A 73 12.41 25.93 -8.60
C GLU A 73 12.69 25.86 -7.08
N LEU A 74 13.36 24.80 -6.64
CA LEU A 74 13.71 24.58 -5.22
C LEU A 74 15.04 25.24 -4.81
N GLU A 75 15.68 26.01 -5.71
CA GLU A 75 16.89 26.79 -5.42
C GLU A 75 16.56 28.17 -4.82
N SER A 76 15.79 28.23 -3.73
CA SER A 76 15.70 29.44 -2.91
C SER A 76 15.21 29.16 -1.49
N GLU A 77 16.05 28.54 -0.66
CA GLU A 77 16.08 28.74 0.80
C GLU A 77 17.26 27.95 1.40
N THR A 78 18.46 28.50 1.23
CA THR A 78 19.52 28.30 2.21
C THR A 78 19.75 29.64 2.87
N VAL A 79 19.21 29.78 4.09
CA VAL A 79 19.73 30.69 5.12
C VAL A 79 21.12 30.24 5.52
#